data_AF-A0A7C6Q6W2-F1
#
_entry.id   AF-A0A7C6Q6W2-F1
#
_cell.length_a   1.000
_cell.length_b   1.000
_cell.length_c   1.000
_cell.angle_alpha   90.00
_cell.angle_beta   90.00
_cell.angle_gamma   90.00
#
_symmetry.space_group_name_H-M   'P 1'
#
loop_
_entity.id
_entity.type
_entity.pdbx_description
1 polymer ?
#
loop_
_entity_poly.entity_id
_entity_poly.type
_entity_poly.pdbx_seq_one_letter_code
_entity_poly.pdbx_strand_id
1 'polypeptide(L)'
;MNRRIIPILLFLFATGFSYGQLNFSGWSHNYLGISDYNQAVDTEGYTLRFDYQGTSLNEPHWKLSVRPTEIIRSGDGTIFPTEKISFVPKRTEGQSQPRPIPTVEQIGMPSPVPLNGTSEVFLVPSSNASLYNKSKDDSYYDLRLFFDFVVAGGAYLGPLQNKKFDFTLRFTAYQQNGRVIGTWNIPYTIQVHQFSVTPPEENEYSIRVSTEASNGLLEFSTIADYVNGKSVTYSGGLSVSATTDYQVTVRSIPFHFSSVSGNTLPLDVVRLQLSGGSGVTAPVTLSTAPRTILQSPSTGGTSVNFDITY
;
A
#
# COMPACT_ATOMS: atom_id res chain seq x y z
N MET A 1 -67.89 -48.23 24.20
CA MET A 1 -67.12 -48.97 23.18
C MET A 1 -66.22 -47.96 22.47
N ASN A 2 -64.97 -47.87 22.92
CA ASN A 2 -64.01 -46.81 22.57
C ASN A 2 -63.44 -47.02 21.16
N ARG A 3 -63.47 -46.00 20.30
CA ARG A 3 -62.68 -45.98 19.06
C ARG A 3 -61.67 -44.84 19.10
N ARG A 4 -60.42 -45.25 18.96
CA ARG A 4 -59.18 -44.53 19.17
C ARG A 4 -58.93 -43.57 17.99
N ILE A 5 -58.61 -42.31 18.30
CA ILE A 5 -57.99 -41.37 17.38
C ILE A 5 -56.49 -41.66 17.43
N ILE A 6 -55.89 -41.99 16.28
CA ILE A 6 -54.43 -42.14 16.13
C ILE A 6 -53.89 -40.78 15.65
N PRO A 7 -53.01 -40.10 16.40
CA PRO A 7 -52.23 -39.00 15.84
C PRO A 7 -50.98 -39.57 15.15
N ILE A 8 -50.82 -39.23 13.87
CA ILE A 8 -49.60 -39.46 13.09
C ILE A 8 -48.58 -38.41 13.54
N LEU A 9 -47.51 -38.82 14.22
CA LEU A 9 -46.34 -37.99 14.50
C LEU A 9 -45.43 -38.01 13.26
N LEU A 10 -45.35 -36.88 12.55
CA LEU A 10 -44.40 -36.68 11.46
C LEU A 10 -43.06 -36.19 12.06
N PHE A 11 -42.09 -37.08 12.23
CA PHE A 11 -40.72 -36.71 12.62
C PHE A 11 -39.97 -36.19 11.38
N LEU A 12 -39.85 -34.87 11.25
CA LEU A 12 -38.97 -34.21 10.29
C LEU A 12 -37.52 -34.29 10.82
N PHE A 13 -36.76 -35.28 10.35
CA PHE A 13 -35.30 -35.28 10.47
C PHE A 13 -34.74 -34.21 9.54
N ALA A 14 -34.54 -32.99 10.05
CA ALA A 14 -33.68 -32.01 9.42
C ALA A 14 -32.21 -32.43 9.67
N THR A 15 -31.63 -33.22 8.78
CA THR A 15 -30.17 -33.37 8.71
C THR A 15 -29.58 -32.05 8.22
N GLY A 16 -29.32 -31.13 9.15
CA GLY A 16 -28.51 -29.96 8.88
C GLY A 16 -27.09 -30.43 8.60
N PHE A 17 -26.68 -30.46 7.33
CA PHE A 17 -25.27 -30.52 6.99
C PHE A 17 -24.62 -29.23 7.51
N SER A 18 -23.84 -29.34 8.59
CA SER A 18 -22.96 -28.26 9.03
C SER A 18 -21.83 -28.20 8.00
N TYR A 19 -21.93 -27.26 7.06
CA TYR A 19 -20.79 -26.91 6.24
C TYR A 19 -19.80 -26.14 7.10
N GLY A 20 -18.52 -26.49 6.99
CA GLY A 20 -17.44 -25.70 7.57
C GLY A 20 -17.56 -24.23 7.18
N GLN A 21 -17.50 -23.33 8.15
CA GLN A 21 -17.38 -21.91 7.88
C GLN A 21 -15.90 -21.55 7.83
N LEU A 22 -15.47 -20.88 6.74
CA LEU A 22 -14.14 -20.29 6.67
C LEU A 22 -14.07 -19.17 7.71
N ASN A 23 -13.12 -19.28 8.64
CA ASN A 23 -12.90 -18.32 9.69
C ASN A 23 -11.66 -17.47 9.41
N PHE A 24 -11.68 -16.25 9.93
CA PHE A 24 -10.54 -15.33 9.88
C PHE A 24 -10.29 -14.77 11.28
N SER A 25 -9.02 -14.80 11.70
CA SER A 25 -8.59 -14.34 13.02
C SER A 25 -7.15 -13.83 12.97
N GLY A 26 -6.65 -13.26 14.07
CA GLY A 26 -5.25 -12.88 14.18
C GLY A 26 -4.82 -12.57 15.61
N TRP A 27 -3.52 -12.44 15.81
CA TRP A 27 -2.91 -12.00 17.06
C TRP A 27 -1.61 -11.27 16.80
N SER A 28 -1.09 -10.60 17.82
CA SER A 28 0.19 -9.90 17.74
C SER A 28 0.95 -9.98 19.05
N HIS A 29 2.22 -9.58 19.06
CA HIS A 29 2.97 -9.35 20.31
C HIS A 29 2.44 -8.14 21.09
N ASN A 30 1.62 -7.29 20.45
CA ASN A 30 0.92 -6.13 20.99
C ASN A 30 1.81 -4.98 21.48
N TYR A 31 3.14 -5.04 21.30
CA TYR A 31 4.06 -4.04 21.81
C TYR A 31 5.35 -3.92 20.98
N LEU A 32 5.76 -2.68 20.69
CA LEU A 32 7.09 -2.34 20.17
C LEU A 32 7.68 -1.14 20.92
N GLY A 33 8.88 -1.32 21.47
CA GLY A 33 9.69 -0.25 22.04
C GLY A 33 10.67 0.32 21.02
N ILE A 34 10.81 1.64 20.97
CA ILE A 34 11.75 2.36 20.12
C ILE A 34 12.74 3.10 21.03
N SER A 35 14.03 2.82 20.88
CA SER A 35 15.07 3.32 21.80
C SER A 35 16.17 4.13 21.12
N ASP A 36 16.12 4.26 19.79
CA ASP A 36 17.01 5.09 19.00
C ASP A 36 16.29 5.62 17.75
N TYR A 37 17.04 6.32 16.89
CA TYR A 37 16.53 6.84 15.62
C TYR A 37 16.58 5.83 14.46
N ASN A 38 17.01 4.58 14.71
CA ASN A 38 17.04 3.55 13.70
C ASN A 38 15.64 2.95 13.48
N GLN A 39 15.54 2.12 12.45
CA GLN A 39 14.33 1.33 12.24
C GLN A 39 14.13 0.37 13.41
N ALA A 40 12.90 0.34 13.93
CA ALA A 40 12.47 -0.64 14.91
C ALA A 40 11.62 -1.72 14.24
N VAL A 41 11.87 -2.97 14.57
CA VAL A 41 11.21 -4.14 13.96
C VAL A 41 10.69 -5.05 15.07
N ASP A 42 9.37 -5.25 15.12
CA ASP A 42 8.77 -6.37 15.82
C ASP A 42 8.70 -7.55 14.84
N THR A 43 9.69 -8.44 14.95
CA THR A 43 9.85 -9.59 14.05
C THR A 43 8.70 -10.57 14.26
N GLU A 44 8.02 -10.94 13.18
CA GLU A 44 6.78 -11.74 13.20
C GLU A 44 5.72 -11.17 14.16
N GLY A 45 5.74 -9.84 14.36
CA GLY A 45 4.89 -9.13 15.30
C GLY A 45 3.40 -9.37 15.12
N TYR A 46 2.95 -9.70 13.91
CA TYR A 46 1.56 -10.09 13.62
C TYR A 46 1.48 -11.46 12.97
N THR A 47 0.51 -12.25 13.43
CA THR A 47 0.07 -13.47 12.77
C THR A 47 -1.42 -13.40 12.44
N LEU A 48 -1.77 -13.64 11.18
CA LEU A 48 -3.15 -13.68 10.70
C LEU A 48 -3.47 -15.08 10.22
N ARG A 49 -4.68 -15.57 10.49
CA ARG A 49 -5.05 -16.97 10.29
C ARG A 49 -6.37 -17.11 9.55
N PHE A 50 -6.36 -17.98 8.54
CA PHE A 50 -7.54 -18.56 7.94
C PHE A 50 -7.64 -20.04 8.34
N ASP A 51 -8.78 -20.44 8.88
CA ASP A 51 -9.04 -21.84 9.22
C ASP A 51 -10.41 -22.29 8.71
N TYR A 52 -10.51 -23.58 8.40
CA TYR A 52 -11.74 -24.19 7.88
C TYR A 52 -11.73 -25.70 8.18
N GLN A 53 -12.86 -26.24 8.63
CA GLN A 53 -13.08 -27.67 8.81
C GLN A 53 -14.16 -28.13 7.82
N GLY A 54 -13.81 -28.98 6.86
CA GLY A 54 -14.79 -29.51 5.92
C GLY A 54 -14.17 -30.27 4.76
N THR A 55 -15.01 -30.60 3.76
CA THR A 55 -14.60 -31.39 2.60
C THR A 55 -14.21 -30.55 1.38
N SER A 56 -14.64 -29.28 1.32
CA SER A 56 -14.42 -28.43 0.14
C SER A 56 -14.40 -26.93 0.46
N LEU A 57 -13.22 -26.33 0.32
CA LEU A 57 -12.94 -24.90 0.34
C LEU A 57 -12.24 -24.52 -0.98
N ASN A 58 -12.74 -23.48 -1.64
CA ASN A 58 -12.03 -22.84 -2.75
C ASN A 58 -12.44 -21.37 -2.82
N GLU A 59 -11.61 -20.50 -2.25
CA GLU A 59 -11.75 -19.05 -2.33
C GLU A 59 -10.59 -18.47 -3.15
N PRO A 60 -10.76 -18.31 -4.48
CA PRO A 60 -9.76 -17.68 -5.34
C PRO A 60 -9.73 -16.16 -5.13
N HIS A 61 -8.61 -15.52 -5.48
CA HIS A 61 -8.49 -14.05 -5.51
C HIS A 61 -8.95 -13.33 -4.24
N TRP A 62 -8.83 -14.00 -3.09
CA TRP A 62 -9.10 -13.41 -1.80
C TRP A 62 -8.17 -12.23 -1.54
N LYS A 63 -8.63 -11.33 -0.67
CA LYS A 63 -7.91 -10.10 -0.32
C LYS A 63 -7.80 -9.97 1.18
N LEU A 64 -6.78 -9.25 1.62
CA LEU A 64 -6.56 -8.93 3.02
C LEU A 64 -6.08 -7.49 3.13
N SER A 65 -6.82 -6.70 3.90
CA SER A 65 -6.48 -5.31 4.20
C SER A 65 -6.18 -5.10 5.68
N VAL A 66 -5.50 -4.00 5.96
CA VAL A 66 -5.28 -3.47 7.30
C VAL A 66 -5.50 -1.96 7.30
N ARG A 67 -6.00 -1.43 8.42
CA ARG A 67 -5.98 0.01 8.72
C ARG A 67 -6.00 0.27 10.22
N PRO A 68 -5.47 1.40 10.69
CA PRO A 68 -5.82 1.92 12.01
C PRO A 68 -7.32 2.25 12.08
N THR A 69 -7.95 1.97 13.21
CA THR A 69 -9.36 2.36 13.45
C THR A 69 -9.52 3.85 13.66
N GLU A 70 -8.45 4.54 14.05
CA GLU A 70 -8.39 5.97 14.33
C GLU A 70 -6.96 6.50 14.11
N ILE A 71 -6.80 7.83 14.15
CA ILE A 71 -5.47 8.46 14.11
C ILE A 71 -4.69 8.06 15.37
N ILE A 72 -3.49 7.52 15.17
CA ILE A 72 -2.60 7.08 16.24
C ILE A 72 -2.09 8.31 16.98
N ARG A 73 -2.41 8.41 18.27
CA ARG A 73 -2.05 9.56 19.10
C ARG A 73 -1.69 9.13 20.53
N SER A 74 -0.83 9.92 21.15
CA SER A 74 -0.50 9.82 22.58
C SER A 74 -1.57 10.51 23.42
N GLY A 75 -1.58 10.25 24.73
CA GLY A 75 -2.53 10.85 25.68
C GLY A 75 -2.47 12.39 25.75
N ASP A 76 -1.36 12.99 25.34
CA ASP A 76 -1.17 14.45 25.22
C ASP A 76 -1.65 15.03 23.87
N GLY A 77 -2.18 14.19 22.98
CA GLY A 77 -2.66 14.59 21.65
C GLY A 77 -1.58 14.59 20.56
N THR A 78 -0.32 14.28 20.88
CA THR A 78 0.74 14.14 19.87
C THR A 78 0.39 13.02 18.89
N ILE A 79 0.50 13.27 17.58
CA ILE A 79 0.18 12.29 16.54
C ILE A 79 1.43 11.48 16.17
N PHE A 80 1.28 10.17 16.06
CA PHE A 80 2.28 9.31 15.43
C PHE A 80 2.03 9.27 13.92
N PRO A 81 3.02 9.55 13.06
CA PRO A 81 2.84 9.51 11.61
C PRO A 81 2.64 8.06 11.13
N THR A 82 1.41 7.73 10.75
CA THR A 82 1.01 6.36 10.40
C THR A 82 1.82 5.78 9.24
N GLU A 83 2.20 6.61 8.27
CA GLU A 83 2.98 6.23 7.08
C GLU A 83 4.39 5.75 7.40
N LYS A 84 4.88 5.99 8.63
CA LYS A 84 6.13 5.44 9.13
C LYS A 84 5.99 3.99 9.62
N ILE A 85 4.79 3.44 9.62
CA ILE A 85 4.49 2.05 9.99
C ILE A 85 4.28 1.23 8.72
N SER A 86 4.90 0.06 8.64
CA SER A 86 4.72 -0.87 7.52
C SER A 86 4.68 -2.34 7.96
N PHE A 87 4.06 -3.16 7.12
CA PHE A 87 4.02 -4.61 7.24
C PHE A 87 4.93 -5.24 6.20
N VAL A 88 5.77 -6.17 6.64
CA VAL A 88 6.66 -6.95 5.75
C VAL A 88 6.28 -8.43 5.88
N PRO A 89 5.74 -9.07 4.83
CA PRO A 89 5.43 -10.50 4.90
C PRO A 89 6.71 -11.32 5.08
N LYS A 90 6.71 -12.22 6.06
CA LYS A 90 7.88 -13.01 6.44
C LYS A 90 7.82 -14.43 5.90
N ARG A 91 6.74 -15.13 6.21
CA ARG A 91 6.51 -16.53 5.82
C ARG A 91 5.05 -16.89 5.98
N THR A 92 4.71 -18.07 5.48
CA THR A 92 3.42 -18.73 5.70
C THR A 92 3.63 -20.10 6.35
N GLU A 93 2.65 -20.55 7.11
CA GLU A 93 2.61 -21.90 7.67
C GLU A 93 1.19 -22.45 7.71
N GLY A 94 1.10 -23.75 7.96
CA GLY A 94 -0.16 -24.43 8.27
C GLY A 94 -0.28 -25.71 7.47
N GLN A 95 -1.51 -26.08 7.13
CA GLN A 95 -1.79 -27.30 6.40
C GLN A 95 -2.99 -27.12 5.47
N SER A 96 -2.94 -27.83 4.36
CA SER A 96 -4.02 -27.90 3.38
C SER A 96 -3.94 -29.23 2.64
N GLN A 97 -5.04 -29.65 2.04
CA GLN A 97 -5.10 -30.82 1.17
C GLN A 97 -5.69 -30.46 -0.19
N PRO A 98 -5.19 -31.06 -1.28
CA PRO A 98 -4.13 -32.08 -1.36
C PRO A 98 -2.71 -31.49 -1.48
N ARG A 99 -2.57 -30.16 -1.50
CA ARG A 99 -1.30 -29.46 -1.73
C ARG A 99 -0.85 -28.75 -0.46
N PRO A 100 0.45 -28.48 -0.27
CA PRO A 100 0.93 -27.68 0.83
C PRO A 100 0.41 -26.24 0.76
N ILE A 101 0.51 -25.54 1.88
CA ILE A 101 0.16 -24.13 2.01
C ILE A 101 1.03 -23.27 1.09
N PRO A 102 0.46 -22.28 0.38
CA PRO A 102 1.21 -21.43 -0.52
C PRO A 102 2.19 -20.52 0.22
N THR A 103 3.33 -20.22 -0.41
CA THR A 103 4.34 -19.27 0.10
C THR A 103 3.88 -17.81 -0.05
N VAL A 104 4.59 -16.88 0.58
CA VAL A 104 4.38 -15.42 0.41
C VAL A 104 4.39 -15.00 -1.06
N GLU A 105 5.37 -15.48 -1.83
CA GLU A 105 5.50 -15.19 -3.27
C GLU A 105 4.35 -15.78 -4.10
N GLN A 106 3.92 -17.01 -3.77
CA GLN A 106 2.81 -17.68 -4.46
C GLN A 106 1.47 -17.00 -4.18
N ILE A 107 1.29 -16.40 -3.00
CA ILE A 107 0.13 -15.57 -2.70
C ILE A 107 0.23 -14.23 -3.45
N GLY A 108 1.44 -13.72 -3.68
CA GLY A 108 1.67 -12.44 -4.36
C GLY A 108 1.59 -11.24 -3.42
N MET A 109 2.10 -11.38 -2.19
CA MET A 109 2.05 -10.28 -1.22
C MET A 109 3.09 -9.20 -1.58
N PRO A 110 2.69 -7.91 -1.65
CA PRO A 110 3.64 -6.80 -1.74
C PRO A 110 4.49 -6.69 -0.46
N SER A 111 5.71 -6.16 -0.60
CA SER A 111 6.64 -5.95 0.51
C SER A 111 7.57 -4.77 0.23
N PRO A 112 7.71 -3.79 1.14
CA PRO A 112 6.86 -3.55 2.32
C PRO A 112 5.48 -2.98 1.94
N VAL A 113 4.52 -3.04 2.86
CA VAL A 113 3.22 -2.35 2.75
C VAL A 113 3.12 -1.27 3.83
N PRO A 114 3.36 0.02 3.50
CA PRO A 114 3.17 1.11 4.44
C PRO A 114 1.68 1.35 4.70
N LEU A 115 1.34 1.76 5.91
CA LEU A 115 0.02 2.27 6.24
C LEU A 115 -0.16 3.68 5.64
N ASN A 116 -1.42 4.12 5.51
CA ASN A 116 -1.74 5.45 4.99
C ASN A 116 -2.90 6.07 5.78
N GLY A 117 -2.57 6.89 6.78
CA GLY A 117 -3.57 7.50 7.66
C GLY A 117 -4.52 6.47 8.29
N THR A 118 -5.83 6.62 8.09
CA THR A 118 -6.84 5.63 8.51
C THR A 118 -7.45 4.85 7.34
N SER A 119 -6.88 4.99 6.15
CA SER A 119 -7.33 4.31 4.94
C SER A 119 -6.92 2.84 4.95
N GLU A 120 -7.71 2.00 4.28
CA GLU A 120 -7.36 0.60 4.07
C GLU A 120 -6.21 0.48 3.08
N VAL A 121 -5.18 -0.27 3.48
CA VAL A 121 -4.10 -0.73 2.61
C VAL A 121 -4.14 -2.24 2.53
N PHE A 122 -3.77 -2.81 1.38
CA PHE A 122 -3.90 -4.24 1.14
C PHE A 122 -2.58 -4.97 1.35
N LEU A 123 -2.53 -5.83 2.38
CA LEU A 123 -1.46 -6.81 2.59
C LEU A 123 -1.50 -7.92 1.54
N VAL A 124 -2.71 -8.24 1.05
CA VAL A 124 -2.94 -9.10 -0.11
C VAL A 124 -3.98 -8.40 -0.99
N PRO A 125 -3.58 -7.70 -2.08
CA PRO A 125 -4.52 -6.98 -2.94
C PRO A 125 -5.43 -7.89 -3.76
N SER A 126 -4.89 -9.02 -4.21
CA SER A 126 -5.59 -10.10 -4.90
C SER A 126 -4.67 -11.31 -4.92
N SER A 127 -5.01 -12.36 -4.18
CA SER A 127 -4.14 -13.54 -4.09
C SER A 127 -4.02 -14.27 -5.43
N ASN A 128 -2.80 -14.67 -5.78
CA ASN A 128 -2.51 -15.60 -6.88
C ASN A 128 -2.73 -17.08 -6.49
N ALA A 129 -2.89 -17.37 -5.20
CA ALA A 129 -3.18 -18.69 -4.66
C ALA A 129 -4.52 -18.70 -3.91
N SER A 130 -5.44 -19.57 -4.31
CA SER A 130 -6.73 -19.73 -3.60
C SER A 130 -6.53 -20.22 -2.16
N LEU A 131 -7.42 -19.81 -1.24
CA LEU A 131 -7.63 -20.61 -0.02
C LEU A 131 -8.30 -21.91 -0.49
N TYR A 132 -7.55 -23.01 -0.49
CA TYR A 132 -7.98 -24.24 -1.13
C TYR A 132 -7.81 -25.44 -0.19
N ASN A 133 -8.90 -26.18 0.01
CA ASN A 133 -8.88 -27.44 0.73
C ASN A 133 -9.91 -28.39 0.12
N LYS A 134 -9.48 -29.54 -0.37
CA LYS A 134 -10.41 -30.53 -0.93
C LYS A 134 -10.00 -31.94 -0.52
N SER A 135 -10.89 -32.62 0.18
CA SER A 135 -10.71 -33.99 0.65
C SER A 135 -11.99 -34.80 0.44
N LYS A 136 -11.85 -36.14 0.39
CA LYS A 136 -13.00 -37.06 0.35
C LYS A 136 -13.70 -37.13 1.71
N ASP A 137 -12.92 -37.02 2.77
CA ASP A 137 -13.36 -37.01 4.16
C ASP A 137 -13.22 -35.61 4.75
N ASP A 138 -13.77 -35.40 5.94
CA ASP A 138 -13.63 -34.14 6.66
C ASP A 138 -12.14 -33.82 6.90
N SER A 139 -11.73 -32.58 6.61
CA SER A 139 -10.33 -32.19 6.64
C SER A 139 -10.17 -30.77 7.15
N TYR A 140 -9.06 -30.56 7.85
CA TYR A 140 -8.73 -29.27 8.44
C TYR A 140 -7.79 -28.48 7.52
N TYR A 141 -8.15 -27.23 7.28
CA TYR A 141 -7.34 -26.24 6.59
C TYR A 141 -6.85 -25.20 7.59
N ASP A 142 -5.57 -24.84 7.48
CA ASP A 142 -4.91 -23.82 8.28
C ASP A 142 -3.93 -23.06 7.41
N LEU A 143 -4.14 -21.75 7.25
CA LEU A 143 -3.17 -20.83 6.66
C LEU A 143 -2.85 -19.76 7.69
N ARG A 144 -1.61 -19.69 8.12
CA ARG A 144 -1.06 -18.64 8.99
C ARG A 144 -0.09 -17.77 8.20
N LEU A 145 -0.30 -16.47 8.26
CA LEU A 145 0.50 -15.43 7.60
C LEU A 145 1.26 -14.66 8.67
N PHE A 146 2.58 -14.62 8.56
CA PHE A 146 3.44 -13.94 9.53
C PHE A 146 4.01 -12.66 8.91
N PHE A 147 3.89 -11.56 9.64
CA PHE A 147 4.38 -10.25 9.20
C PHE A 147 5.30 -9.65 10.26
N ASP A 148 6.44 -9.13 9.82
CA ASP A 148 7.21 -8.18 10.62
C ASP A 148 6.42 -6.86 10.66
N PHE A 149 6.33 -6.26 11.84
CA PHE A 149 5.77 -4.93 12.04
C PHE A 149 6.91 -3.93 12.21
N VAL A 150 6.99 -2.99 11.28
CA VAL A 150 8.17 -2.16 11.09
C VAL A 150 7.80 -0.70 11.29
N VAL A 151 8.54 -0.02 12.16
CA VAL A 151 8.53 1.43 12.31
C VAL A 151 9.81 1.99 11.71
N ALA A 152 9.68 2.87 10.72
CA ALA A 152 10.81 3.52 10.07
C ALA A 152 11.62 4.34 11.09
N GLY A 153 12.95 4.35 10.93
CA GLY A 153 13.80 5.27 11.68
C GLY A 153 13.67 6.71 11.18
N GLY A 154 14.20 7.67 11.93
CA GLY A 154 14.34 9.06 11.50
C GLY A 154 14.06 10.10 12.57
N ALA A 155 14.46 11.34 12.29
CA ALA A 155 14.42 12.48 13.21
C ALA A 155 13.02 12.75 13.79
N TYR A 156 11.97 12.43 13.03
CA TYR A 156 10.56 12.55 13.43
C TYR A 156 10.24 11.86 14.78
N LEU A 157 11.04 10.88 15.21
CA LEU A 157 10.92 10.23 16.52
C LEU A 157 11.32 11.13 17.69
N GLY A 158 12.11 12.18 17.45
CA GLY A 158 12.58 13.14 18.45
C GLY A 158 11.44 13.78 19.27
N PRO A 159 10.46 14.45 18.64
CA PRO A 159 9.30 14.99 19.35
C PRO A 159 8.35 13.92 19.93
N LEU A 160 8.55 12.64 19.63
CA LEU A 160 7.73 11.53 20.11
C LEU A 160 8.30 10.85 21.36
N GLN A 161 9.53 11.18 21.78
CA GLN A 161 10.17 10.56 22.95
C GLN A 161 9.35 10.70 24.24
N ASN A 162 9.48 9.69 25.10
CA ASN A 162 8.75 9.53 26.36
C ASN A 162 7.22 9.47 26.19
N LYS A 163 6.74 9.06 25.01
CA LYS A 163 5.31 8.91 24.72
C LYS A 163 4.97 7.47 24.40
N LYS A 164 3.71 7.15 24.68
CA LYS A 164 3.07 5.86 24.41
C LYS A 164 1.91 6.11 23.45
N PHE A 165 1.82 5.28 22.42
CA PHE A 165 0.81 5.34 21.39
C PHE A 165 0.06 4.01 21.40
N ASP A 166 -1.11 4.02 22.03
CA ASP A 166 -2.02 2.89 22.05
C ASP A 166 -3.01 3.05 20.88
N PHE A 167 -3.14 2.02 20.06
CA PHE A 167 -4.04 2.04 18.90
C PHE A 167 -4.56 0.64 18.58
N THR A 168 -5.57 0.58 17.71
CA THR A 168 -6.12 -0.69 17.21
C THR A 168 -5.98 -0.74 15.70
N LEU A 169 -5.43 -1.85 15.20
CA LEU A 169 -5.45 -2.18 13.79
C LEU A 169 -6.63 -3.10 13.48
N ARG A 170 -7.39 -2.74 12.46
CA ARG A 170 -8.46 -3.57 11.90
C ARG A 170 -7.95 -4.26 10.65
N PHE A 171 -7.97 -5.59 10.71
CA PHE A 171 -7.70 -6.46 9.58
C PHE A 171 -9.02 -6.95 9.01
N THR A 172 -9.16 -6.92 7.68
CA THR A 172 -10.35 -7.41 7.00
C THR A 172 -9.97 -8.34 5.87
N ALA A 173 -10.53 -9.54 5.88
CA ALA A 173 -10.39 -10.50 4.79
C ALA A 173 -11.62 -10.48 3.90
N TYR A 174 -11.42 -10.55 2.58
CA TYR A 174 -12.47 -10.48 1.58
C TYR A 174 -12.41 -11.65 0.61
N GLN A 175 -13.58 -12.07 0.17
CA GLN A 175 -13.79 -12.94 -0.98
C GLN A 175 -13.49 -12.19 -2.29
N GLN A 176 -13.40 -12.91 -3.40
CA GLN A 176 -13.16 -12.30 -4.72
C GLN A 176 -14.16 -11.20 -5.08
N ASN A 177 -15.43 -11.39 -4.72
CA ASN A 177 -16.53 -10.45 -5.00
C ASN A 177 -16.57 -9.25 -4.05
N GLY A 178 -15.61 -9.11 -3.13
CA GLY A 178 -15.55 -8.03 -2.15
C GLY A 178 -16.40 -8.25 -0.89
N ARG A 179 -17.08 -9.40 -0.75
CA ARG A 179 -17.76 -9.76 0.49
C ARG A 179 -16.75 -10.06 1.59
N VAL A 180 -17.00 -9.57 2.80
CA VAL A 180 -16.16 -9.82 3.97
C VAL A 180 -16.27 -11.29 4.38
N ILE A 181 -15.12 -11.95 4.50
CA ILE A 181 -14.95 -13.26 5.15
C ILE A 181 -15.00 -13.06 6.67
N GLY A 182 -14.19 -12.11 7.15
CA GLY A 182 -14.15 -11.74 8.56
C GLY A 182 -13.34 -10.46 8.80
N THR A 183 -13.50 -9.91 10.00
CA THR A 183 -12.80 -8.72 10.47
C THR A 183 -12.23 -9.01 11.85
N TRP A 184 -11.00 -8.59 12.09
CA TRP A 184 -10.33 -8.78 13.37
C TRP A 184 -9.65 -7.49 13.82
N ASN A 185 -9.91 -7.06 15.05
CA ASN A 185 -9.33 -5.87 15.64
C ASN A 185 -8.23 -6.31 16.62
N ILE A 186 -7.00 -5.82 16.42
CA ILE A 186 -5.85 -6.15 17.26
C ILE A 186 -5.33 -4.86 17.89
N PRO A 187 -5.39 -4.72 19.23
CA PRO A 187 -4.76 -3.60 19.91
C PRO A 187 -3.23 -3.73 19.87
N TYR A 188 -2.53 -2.61 19.81
CA TYR A 188 -1.07 -2.55 19.78
C TYR A 188 -0.57 -1.28 20.47
N THR A 189 0.63 -1.36 21.04
CA THR A 189 1.30 -0.24 21.68
C THR A 189 2.65 0.02 21.02
N ILE A 190 2.91 1.27 20.61
CA ILE A 190 4.27 1.76 20.36
C ILE A 190 4.69 2.63 21.54
N GLN A 191 5.88 2.37 22.10
CA GLN A 191 6.49 3.23 23.11
C GLN A 191 7.81 3.79 22.60
N VAL A 192 7.90 5.11 22.52
CA VAL A 192 9.15 5.79 22.15
C VAL A 192 9.85 6.19 23.44
N HIS A 193 10.97 5.54 23.73
CA HIS A 193 11.79 5.84 24.90
C HIS A 193 12.59 7.13 24.70
N GLN A 194 13.18 7.64 25.77
CA GLN A 194 14.17 8.71 25.65
C GLN A 194 15.41 8.22 24.92
N PHE A 195 15.90 9.01 23.97
CA PHE A 195 17.14 8.72 23.25
C PHE A 195 18.32 9.46 23.89
N SER A 196 19.51 8.87 23.81
CA SER A 196 20.75 9.44 24.35
C SER A 196 21.55 10.27 23.33
N VAL A 197 21.12 10.29 22.07
CA VAL A 197 21.81 10.93 20.94
C VAL A 197 20.95 12.03 20.32
N THR A 198 21.57 12.98 19.64
CA THR A 198 20.86 14.01 18.86
C THR A 198 20.15 13.38 17.66
N PRO A 199 18.96 13.89 17.28
CA PRO A 199 18.27 13.44 16.08
C PRO A 199 19.17 13.51 14.84
N PRO A 200 19.09 12.51 13.92
CA PRO A 200 19.68 12.65 12.60
C PRO A 200 19.01 13.82 11.87
N GLU A 201 19.69 14.44 10.90
CA GLU A 201 19.03 15.42 10.02
C GLU A 201 17.97 14.71 9.16
N GLU A 202 16.75 15.25 9.09
CA GLU A 202 15.68 14.70 8.25
C GLU A 202 15.79 15.27 6.84
N ASN A 203 15.74 14.39 5.84
CA ASN A 203 15.74 14.79 4.45
C ASN A 203 14.34 15.29 4.06
N GLU A 204 14.19 16.60 3.99
CA GLU A 204 13.01 17.27 3.45
C GLU A 204 13.09 17.43 1.93
N TYR A 205 12.00 17.13 1.23
CA TYR A 205 11.84 17.32 -0.22
C TYR A 205 10.47 17.95 -0.52
N SER A 206 10.42 18.84 -1.52
CA SER A 206 9.18 19.42 -2.04
C SER A 206 9.28 19.58 -3.56
N ILE A 207 8.18 19.30 -4.25
CA ILE A 207 8.02 19.52 -5.69
C ILE A 207 6.69 20.21 -5.96
N ARG A 208 6.72 21.25 -6.78
CA ARG A 208 5.53 21.96 -7.23
C ARG A 208 5.62 22.23 -8.72
N VAL A 209 4.52 21.94 -9.43
CA VAL A 209 4.35 22.32 -10.84
C VAL A 209 3.41 23.53 -10.89
N SER A 210 3.72 24.53 -11.71
CA SER A 210 2.86 25.71 -11.86
C SER A 210 1.54 25.34 -12.55
N THR A 211 0.49 26.13 -12.34
CA THR A 211 -0.83 25.88 -12.93
C THR A 211 -0.77 25.94 -14.46
N GLU A 212 0.05 26.85 -14.99
CA GLU A 212 0.27 27.07 -16.42
C GLU A 212 1.00 25.88 -17.05
N ALA A 213 2.03 25.36 -16.37
CA ALA A 213 2.74 24.16 -16.82
C ALA A 213 1.92 22.87 -16.65
N SER A 214 1.00 22.84 -15.69
CA SER A 214 0.09 21.71 -15.45
C SER A 214 -0.98 21.57 -16.54
N ASN A 215 -1.32 22.67 -17.21
CA ASN A 215 -2.27 22.72 -18.33
C ASN A 215 -1.59 23.21 -19.62
N GLY A 216 -0.37 22.73 -19.87
CA GLY A 216 0.41 23.18 -21.00
C GLY A 216 -0.29 22.91 -22.34
N LEU A 217 -0.46 23.97 -23.14
CA LEU A 217 -0.92 23.91 -24.52
C LEU A 217 0.26 24.10 -25.49
N LEU A 218 0.52 23.07 -26.30
CA LEU A 218 1.41 23.13 -27.46
C LEU A 218 0.55 23.12 -28.73
N GLU A 219 0.27 24.31 -29.27
CA GLU A 219 -0.58 24.47 -30.45
C GLU A 219 0.26 24.54 -31.73
N PHE A 220 0.00 23.66 -32.70
CA PHE A 220 0.61 23.70 -34.03
C PHE A 220 -0.33 24.41 -35.01
N SER A 221 -0.02 25.64 -35.39
CA SER A 221 -0.92 26.49 -36.20
C SER A 221 -0.41 26.74 -37.62
N THR A 222 0.86 26.46 -37.90
CA THR A 222 1.46 26.64 -39.23
C THR A 222 2.11 25.36 -39.75
N ILE A 223 2.25 25.23 -41.08
CA ILE A 223 3.01 24.12 -41.69
C ILE A 223 4.45 24.10 -41.18
N ALA A 224 5.06 25.27 -40.94
CA ALA A 224 6.41 25.36 -40.40
C ALA A 224 6.52 24.73 -39.01
N ASP A 225 5.49 24.83 -38.17
CA ASP A 225 5.46 24.19 -36.85
C ASP A 225 5.58 22.66 -36.97
N TYR A 226 4.91 22.05 -37.96
CA TYR A 226 4.97 20.60 -38.19
C TYR A 226 6.29 20.15 -38.81
N VAL A 227 6.91 20.99 -39.64
CA VAL A 227 8.15 20.64 -40.35
C VAL A 227 9.38 20.86 -39.47
N ASN A 228 9.43 21.96 -38.73
CA ASN A 228 10.60 22.34 -37.94
C ASN A 228 10.49 21.92 -36.47
N GLY A 229 9.30 21.50 -36.05
CA GLY A 229 8.95 21.36 -34.64
C GLY A 229 8.59 22.71 -34.03
N LYS A 230 7.91 22.65 -32.89
CA LYS A 230 7.53 23.81 -32.09
C LYS A 230 7.87 23.53 -30.65
N SER A 231 8.29 24.57 -29.94
CA SER A 231 8.49 24.51 -28.51
C SER A 231 7.66 25.55 -27.78
N VAL A 232 7.26 25.22 -26.57
CA VAL A 232 6.60 26.14 -25.65
C VAL A 232 7.31 26.08 -24.31
N THR A 233 7.65 27.25 -23.75
CA THR A 233 8.32 27.36 -22.47
C THR A 233 7.38 27.95 -21.43
N TYR A 234 7.23 27.23 -20.32
CA TYR A 234 6.51 27.67 -19.12
C TYR A 234 7.51 28.14 -18.08
N SER A 235 7.66 29.45 -17.94
CA SER A 235 8.58 30.05 -16.99
C SER A 235 8.17 29.74 -15.54
N GLY A 236 9.13 29.32 -14.71
CA GLY A 236 8.88 28.87 -13.34
C GLY A 236 7.91 27.68 -13.26
N GLY A 237 7.84 26.87 -14.32
CA GLY A 237 6.91 25.74 -14.42
C GLY A 237 7.14 24.65 -13.38
N LEU A 238 8.36 24.54 -12.85
CA LEU A 238 8.75 23.58 -11.81
C LEU A 238 9.48 24.30 -10.66
N SER A 239 9.12 23.98 -9.42
CA SER A 239 9.82 24.39 -8.21
C SER A 239 10.20 23.14 -7.41
N VAL A 240 11.46 23.07 -6.99
CA VAL A 240 12.02 21.96 -6.21
C VAL A 240 12.76 22.51 -5.00
N SER A 241 12.56 21.88 -3.84
CA SER A 241 13.38 22.08 -2.64
C SER A 241 13.81 20.73 -2.09
N ALA A 242 15.07 20.62 -1.68
CA ALA A 242 15.65 19.43 -1.08
C ALA A 242 16.74 19.80 -0.08
N THR A 243 16.81 19.10 1.05
CA THR A 243 17.89 19.23 2.04
C THR A 243 19.05 18.27 1.79
N THR A 244 18.88 17.30 0.88
CA THR A 244 19.93 16.40 0.37
C THR A 244 19.91 16.33 -1.16
N ASP A 245 20.90 15.67 -1.74
CA ASP A 245 20.97 15.42 -3.18
C ASP A 245 19.68 14.74 -3.69
N TYR A 246 19.22 15.14 -4.87
CA TYR A 246 17.91 14.73 -5.37
C TYR A 246 17.89 14.43 -6.86
N GLN A 247 16.87 13.68 -7.27
CA GLN A 247 16.54 13.39 -8.65
C GLN A 247 15.05 13.65 -8.90
N VAL A 248 14.72 14.29 -10.02
CA VAL A 248 13.34 14.44 -10.49
C VAL A 248 13.13 13.55 -11.71
N THR A 249 12.06 12.75 -11.68
CA THR A 249 11.68 11.87 -12.78
C THR A 249 10.29 12.22 -13.31
N VAL A 250 10.09 12.07 -14.62
CA VAL A 250 8.79 12.21 -15.28
C VAL A 250 8.35 10.89 -15.91
N ARG A 251 7.05 10.62 -15.92
CA ARG A 251 6.43 9.57 -16.73
C ARG A 251 5.03 9.97 -17.15
N SER A 252 4.61 9.50 -18.32
CA SER A 252 3.21 9.56 -18.74
C SER A 252 2.41 8.45 -18.06
N ILE A 253 1.18 8.75 -17.69
CA ILE A 253 0.19 7.76 -17.25
C ILE A 253 -0.42 7.03 -18.46
N PRO A 254 -0.99 7.74 -19.46
CA PRO A 254 -1.44 7.10 -20.69
C PRO A 254 -0.28 6.71 -21.61
N PHE A 255 -0.48 5.67 -22.43
CA PHE A 255 0.53 5.15 -23.38
C PHE A 255 0.69 5.99 -24.65
N HIS A 256 -0.23 6.92 -24.90
CA HIS A 256 -0.26 7.80 -26.07
C HIS A 256 -1.06 9.07 -25.72
N PHE A 257 -0.87 10.14 -26.48
CA PHE A 257 -1.81 11.25 -26.50
C PHE A 257 -3.06 10.83 -27.27
N SER A 258 -4.24 11.23 -26.81
CA SER A 258 -5.52 10.88 -27.44
C SER A 258 -6.36 12.12 -27.71
N SER A 259 -6.97 12.21 -28.89
CA SER A 259 -7.98 13.24 -29.20
C SER A 259 -9.38 12.81 -28.76
N VAL A 260 -10.31 13.78 -28.69
CA VAL A 260 -11.75 13.51 -28.46
C VAL A 260 -12.36 12.63 -29.55
N SER A 261 -11.81 12.68 -30.77
CA SER A 261 -12.21 11.85 -31.91
C SER A 261 -11.56 10.46 -31.94
N GLY A 262 -10.73 10.11 -30.95
CA GLY A 262 -10.09 8.80 -30.83
C GLY A 262 -8.78 8.63 -31.63
N ASN A 263 -8.24 9.70 -32.21
CA ASN A 263 -6.92 9.66 -32.84
C ASN A 263 -5.83 9.64 -31.77
N THR A 264 -4.70 9.00 -32.07
CA THR A 264 -3.60 8.86 -31.12
C THR A 264 -2.28 9.38 -31.69
N LEU A 265 -1.44 9.94 -30.82
CA LEU A 265 -0.06 10.29 -31.11
C LEU A 265 0.87 9.59 -30.11
N PRO A 266 1.98 9.00 -30.56
CA PRO A 266 2.90 8.33 -29.66
C PRO A 266 3.59 9.36 -28.75
N LEU A 267 3.96 8.96 -27.54
CA LEU A 267 4.53 9.87 -26.54
C LEU A 267 5.89 10.44 -26.95
N ASP A 268 6.62 9.70 -27.78
CA ASP A 268 8.00 10.00 -28.14
C ASP A 268 8.17 11.17 -29.10
N VAL A 269 7.06 11.71 -29.60
CA VAL A 269 7.02 12.95 -30.39
C VAL A 269 7.20 14.21 -29.54
N VAL A 270 7.03 14.12 -28.22
CA VAL A 270 7.20 15.24 -27.28
C VAL A 270 8.45 15.02 -26.44
N ARG A 271 9.26 16.07 -26.28
CA ARG A 271 10.46 16.08 -25.45
C ARG A 271 10.33 17.14 -24.38
N LEU A 272 10.60 16.79 -23.14
CA LEU A 272 10.63 17.73 -22.02
C LEU A 272 12.08 18.15 -21.75
N GLN A 273 12.30 19.44 -21.59
CA GLN A 273 13.56 20.03 -21.18
C GLN A 273 13.33 20.97 -19.99
N LEU A 274 14.30 21.02 -19.07
CA LEU A 274 14.29 21.98 -17.97
C LEU A 274 15.42 22.99 -18.17
N SER A 275 15.15 24.25 -17.84
CA SER A 275 16.19 25.29 -17.78
C SER A 275 16.02 26.15 -16.54
N GLY A 276 17.10 26.44 -15.83
CA GLY A 276 17.08 27.20 -14.58
C GLY A 276 18.01 26.61 -13.54
N GLY A 277 18.21 27.31 -12.43
CA GLY A 277 19.16 26.91 -11.39
C GLY A 277 20.60 26.82 -11.90
N SER A 278 21.03 25.60 -12.25
CA SER A 278 22.41 25.21 -12.63
C SER A 278 22.65 25.05 -14.14
N GLY A 279 21.65 25.27 -14.99
CA GLY A 279 21.82 25.24 -16.45
C GLY A 279 20.61 24.74 -17.23
N VAL A 280 20.85 24.21 -18.42
CA VAL A 280 19.84 23.63 -19.31
C VAL A 280 20.08 22.12 -19.37
N THR A 281 19.05 21.33 -19.09
CA THR A 281 19.13 19.86 -19.14
C THR A 281 19.03 19.35 -20.57
N ALA A 282 19.43 18.11 -20.83
CA ALA A 282 19.19 17.49 -22.14
C ALA A 282 17.68 17.21 -22.32
N PRO A 283 17.10 17.42 -23.51
CA PRO A 283 15.70 17.06 -23.76
C PRO A 283 15.46 15.56 -23.58
N VAL A 284 14.41 15.23 -22.83
CA VAL A 284 14.02 13.86 -22.50
C VAL A 284 12.70 13.53 -23.16
N THR A 285 12.69 12.45 -23.94
CA THR A 285 11.48 11.94 -24.59
C THR A 285 10.48 11.39 -23.56
N LEU A 286 9.20 11.75 -23.69
CA LEU A 286 8.16 11.24 -22.79
C LEU A 286 7.92 9.74 -23.01
N SER A 287 7.74 9.02 -21.90
CA SER A 287 7.40 7.59 -21.91
C SER A 287 6.61 7.21 -20.67
N THR A 288 6.03 6.00 -20.67
CA THR A 288 5.39 5.42 -19.48
C THR A 288 6.39 4.90 -18.44
N ALA A 289 7.63 4.63 -18.87
CA ALA A 289 8.74 4.38 -17.96
C ALA A 289 9.23 5.70 -17.33
N PRO A 290 9.58 5.73 -16.03
CA PRO A 290 10.22 6.89 -15.40
C PRO A 290 11.49 7.31 -16.14
N ARG A 291 11.60 8.59 -16.46
CA ARG A 291 12.80 9.21 -17.05
C ARG A 291 13.31 10.32 -16.15
N THR A 292 14.59 10.28 -15.83
CA THR A 292 15.25 11.37 -15.10
C THR A 292 15.32 12.62 -15.95
N ILE A 293 14.82 13.74 -15.42
CA ILE A 293 14.83 15.05 -16.08
C ILE A 293 15.73 16.07 -15.36
N LEU A 294 16.05 15.80 -14.09
CA LEU A 294 16.94 16.62 -13.27
C LEU A 294 17.64 15.74 -12.25
N GLN A 295 18.93 15.97 -12.06
CA GLN A 295 19.71 15.45 -10.95
C GLN A 295 20.62 16.57 -10.46
N SER A 296 20.52 16.90 -9.18
CA SER A 296 21.21 18.05 -8.61
C SER A 296 21.57 17.78 -7.14
N PRO A 297 22.62 18.46 -6.63
CA PRO A 297 22.89 18.49 -5.21
C PRO A 297 21.75 19.13 -4.41
N SER A 298 21.78 18.96 -3.09
CA SER A 298 20.89 19.65 -2.14
C SER A 298 20.68 21.14 -2.47
N THR A 299 19.44 21.61 -2.33
CA THR A 299 19.12 23.05 -2.37
C THR A 299 19.20 23.71 -1.00
N GLY A 300 19.63 22.96 0.03
CA GLY A 300 19.64 23.41 1.43
C GLY A 300 18.25 23.76 1.94
N GLY A 301 17.20 23.11 1.42
CA GLY A 301 15.80 23.41 1.76
C GLY A 301 15.24 24.68 1.09
N THR A 302 16.03 25.37 0.26
CA THR A 302 15.56 26.54 -0.50
C THR A 302 14.87 26.12 -1.80
N SER A 303 13.75 26.75 -2.14
CA SER A 303 13.08 26.49 -3.42
C SER A 303 13.90 27.03 -4.59
N VAL A 304 14.21 26.16 -5.56
CA VAL A 304 14.82 26.49 -6.84
C VAL A 304 13.79 26.31 -7.95
N ASN A 305 13.68 27.29 -8.85
CA ASN A 305 12.71 27.28 -9.93
C ASN A 305 13.38 26.92 -11.27
N PHE A 306 12.65 26.17 -12.08
CA PHE A 306 13.02 25.77 -13.42
C PHE A 306 11.86 26.09 -14.36
N ASP A 307 12.22 26.58 -15.55
CA ASP A 307 11.33 26.67 -16.69
C ASP A 307 11.17 25.27 -17.29
N ILE A 308 9.95 24.94 -17.72
CA ILE A 308 9.65 23.68 -18.42
C ILE A 308 9.44 24.01 -19.89
N THR A 309 10.22 23.38 -20.77
CA THR A 309 10.03 23.45 -22.22
C THR A 309 9.55 22.11 -22.76
N TYR A 310 8.50 22.13 -23.58
CA TYR A 310 8.02 21.00 -24.37
C TYR A 310 8.33 21.20 -25.86
#